data_AF-A0A2K3M6D0-F1
#
_entry.id   AF-A0A2K3M6D0-F1
#
_cell.length_a   1.000
_cell.length_b   1.000
_cell.length_c   1.000
_cell.angle_alpha   90.00
_cell.angle_beta   90.00
_cell.angle_gamma   90.00
#
_symmetry.space_group_name_H-M   'P 1'
#
loop_
_entity.id
_entity.type
_entity.pdbx_description
1 polymer ?
#
loop_
_entity_poly.entity_id
_entity_poly.type
_entity_poly.pdbx_seq_one_letter_code
_entity_poly.pdbx_strand_id
1 'polypeptide(L)'
;MVIIYAFNRYDEETIFFDESVRNAKRKQLESNALDIVYPAYTTMIGHLRSKALDDFKTKLDQALNNGEGFAASVQTWTHSILLEFDKGSDDASVRQAKWGASKVRDKLRRDIDSHALAVRNAKLLEITTNFE
;
A
#
# COMPACT_ATOMS: atom_id res chain seq x y z
N MET A 1 -5.71 10.01 15.84
CA MET A 1 -6.09 10.75 17.07
C MET A 1 -7.22 11.77 16.85
N VAL A 2 -7.22 12.56 15.77
CA VAL A 2 -8.23 13.63 15.56
C VAL A 2 -9.68 13.13 15.45
N ILE A 3 -9.94 12.05 14.69
CA ILE A 3 -11.30 11.51 14.51
C ILE A 3 -11.89 10.98 15.83
N ILE A 4 -11.08 10.27 16.62
CA ILE A 4 -11.52 9.70 17.91
C ILE A 4 -11.90 10.84 18.88
N TYR A 5 -11.11 11.91 18.91
CA TYR A 5 -11.41 13.06 19.75
C TYR A 5 -12.72 13.75 19.35
N ALA A 6 -12.95 13.94 18.04
CA ALA A 6 -14.19 14.55 17.54
C ALA A 6 -15.43 13.72 17.90
N PHE A 7 -15.31 12.40 17.85
CA PHE A 7 -16.39 11.48 18.17
C PHE A 7 -16.73 11.50 19.66
N ASN A 8 -15.73 11.45 20.54
CA ASN A 8 -15.95 11.51 21.99
C ASN A 8 -16.61 12.83 22.41
N ARG A 9 -16.15 13.97 21.87
CA ARG A 9 -16.78 15.27 22.16
C ARG A 9 -18.22 15.34 21.70
N TYR A 10 -18.51 14.80 20.53
CA TYR A 10 -19.88 14.72 20.05
C TYR A 10 -20.77 13.91 21.00
N ASP A 11 -20.29 12.75 21.45
CA ASP A 11 -21.04 11.86 22.34
C ASP A 11 -21.30 12.53 23.72
N GLU A 12 -20.33 13.28 24.24
CA GLU A 12 -20.46 14.06 25.48
C GLU A 12 -21.45 15.22 25.34
N GLU A 13 -21.32 16.04 24.29
CA GLU A 13 -22.14 17.24 24.10
C GLU A 13 -23.59 16.92 23.74
N THR A 14 -23.88 15.72 23.20
CA THR A 14 -25.22 15.35 22.74
C THR A 14 -26.04 14.49 23.71
N ILE A 15 -25.54 14.25 24.92
CA ILE A 15 -26.16 13.33 25.89
C ILE A 15 -27.61 13.69 26.29
N PHE A 16 -27.96 14.98 26.27
CA PHE A 16 -29.30 15.47 26.64
C PHE A 16 -30.28 15.53 25.47
N PHE A 17 -29.83 15.25 24.24
CA PHE A 17 -30.70 15.23 23.07
C PHE A 17 -31.38 13.86 22.91
N ASP A 18 -32.46 13.87 22.12
CA ASP A 18 -33.15 12.67 21.70
C ASP A 18 -32.18 11.64 21.12
N GLU A 19 -32.29 10.40 21.61
CA GLU A 19 -31.35 9.34 21.28
C GLU A 19 -31.40 8.98 19.79
N SER A 20 -32.58 8.96 19.18
CA SER A 20 -32.73 8.64 17.76
C SER A 20 -32.07 9.72 16.88
N VAL A 21 -32.24 10.99 17.27
CA VAL A 21 -31.66 12.13 16.57
C VAL A 21 -30.13 12.14 16.70
N ARG A 22 -29.59 12.00 17.92
CA ARG A 22 -28.13 12.02 18.12
C ARG A 22 -27.46 10.81 17.46
N ASN A 23 -28.08 9.63 17.47
CA ASN A 23 -27.54 8.45 16.80
C ASN A 23 -27.50 8.62 15.26
N ALA A 24 -28.55 9.22 14.68
CA ALA A 24 -28.57 9.51 13.24
C ALA A 24 -27.49 10.52 12.84
N LYS A 25 -27.36 11.60 13.63
CA LYS A 25 -26.34 12.64 13.41
C LYS A 25 -24.92 12.13 13.67
N ARG A 26 -24.74 11.24 14.65
CA ARG A 26 -23.46 10.54 14.90
C ARG A 26 -23.00 9.77 13.68
N LYS A 27 -23.87 8.94 13.08
CA LYS A 27 -23.55 8.19 11.85
C LYS A 27 -23.19 9.11 10.69
N GLN A 28 -23.91 10.23 10.54
CA GLN A 28 -23.58 11.23 9.53
C GLN A 28 -22.18 11.84 9.75
N LEU A 29 -21.85 12.18 11.00
CA LEU A 29 -20.52 12.67 11.36
C LEU A 29 -19.42 11.63 11.06
N GLU A 30 -19.66 10.35 11.34
CA GLU A 30 -18.72 9.27 11.01
C GLU A 30 -18.46 9.18 9.51
N SER A 31 -19.53 9.17 8.71
CA SER A 31 -19.42 9.12 7.24
C SER A 31 -18.62 10.31 6.73
N ASN A 32 -18.96 11.53 7.15
CA ASN A 32 -18.28 12.75 6.71
C ASN A 32 -16.78 12.74 7.10
N ALA A 33 -16.45 12.29 8.31
CA ALA A 33 -15.07 12.19 8.75
C ALA A 33 -14.27 11.17 7.90
N LEU A 34 -14.90 10.05 7.54
CA LEU A 34 -14.30 9.06 6.65
C LEU A 34 -14.11 9.60 5.23
N ASP A 35 -15.08 10.33 4.69
CA ASP A 35 -14.96 10.95 3.37
C ASP A 35 -13.81 11.96 3.31
N ILE A 36 -13.56 12.70 4.39
CA ILE A 36 -12.45 13.65 4.49
C ILE A 36 -11.09 12.94 4.51
N VAL A 37 -10.96 11.82 5.23
CA VAL A 37 -9.67 11.11 5.36
C VAL A 37 -9.40 10.11 4.25
N TYR A 38 -10.42 9.70 3.49
CA TYR A 38 -10.26 8.70 2.43
C TYR A 38 -9.24 9.12 1.35
N PRO A 39 -9.23 10.36 0.82
CA PRO A 39 -8.22 10.79 -0.16
C PRO A 39 -6.79 10.69 0.37
N ALA A 40 -6.58 11.05 1.65
CA ALA A 40 -5.28 10.96 2.30
C ALA A 40 -4.83 9.50 2.43
N TYR A 41 -5.73 8.60 2.84
CA TYR A 41 -5.48 7.16 2.86
C TYR A 41 -5.10 6.63 1.48
N THR A 42 -5.90 6.90 0.44
CA THR A 42 -5.61 6.40 -0.91
C THR A 42 -4.30 6.94 -1.48
N THR A 43 -3.98 8.20 -1.17
CA THR A 43 -2.71 8.81 -1.58
C THR A 43 -1.53 8.13 -0.89
N MET A 44 -1.63 7.89 0.42
CA MET A 44 -0.58 7.21 1.19
C MET A 44 -0.32 5.79 0.67
N ILE A 45 -1.38 4.99 0.50
CA ILE A 45 -1.26 3.62 -0.03
C ILE A 45 -0.69 3.63 -1.46
N GLY A 46 -1.10 4.60 -2.28
CA GLY A 46 -0.55 4.80 -3.62
C GLY A 46 0.95 5.10 -3.59
N HIS A 47 1.39 6.00 -2.71
CA HIS A 47 2.80 6.32 -2.50
C HIS A 47 3.61 5.11 -2.04
N LEU A 48 3.11 4.35 -1.05
CA LEU A 48 3.75 3.12 -0.57
C LEU A 48 3.95 2.11 -1.69
N ARG A 49 2.96 1.90 -2.57
CA ARG A 49 3.12 1.01 -3.73
C ARG A 49 4.19 1.51 -4.69
N SER A 50 4.17 2.79 -5.05
CA SER A 50 5.15 3.35 -5.99
C SER A 50 6.57 3.21 -5.43
N LYS A 51 6.77 3.57 -4.16
CA LYS A 51 8.04 3.42 -3.46
C LYS A 51 8.50 1.95 -3.43
N ALA A 52 7.63 1.03 -3.02
CA ALA A 52 7.93 -0.40 -2.97
C ALA A 52 8.37 -0.95 -4.34
N LEU A 53 7.72 -0.52 -5.42
CA LEU A 53 8.10 -0.94 -6.76
C LEU A 53 9.47 -0.40 -7.18
N ASP A 54 9.77 0.86 -6.87
CA ASP A 54 11.07 1.46 -7.20
C ASP A 54 12.21 0.88 -6.34
N ASP A 55 11.93 0.56 -5.07
CA ASP A 55 12.84 -0.16 -4.18
C ASP A 55 13.13 -1.57 -4.74
N PHE A 56 12.12 -2.30 -5.21
CA PHE A 56 12.32 -3.59 -5.88
C PHE A 56 13.26 -3.50 -7.08
N LYS A 57 13.01 -2.56 -7.99
CA LYS A 57 13.85 -2.36 -9.19
C LYS A 57 15.30 -2.08 -8.80
N THR A 58 15.50 -1.19 -7.84
CA THR A 58 16.84 -0.80 -7.37
C THR A 58 17.57 -1.98 -6.74
N LYS A 59 16.90 -2.76 -5.88
CA LYS A 59 17.49 -3.93 -5.23
C LYS A 59 17.80 -5.06 -6.20
N LEU A 60 16.92 -5.30 -7.18
CA LEU A 60 17.15 -6.29 -8.21
C LEU A 60 18.36 -5.91 -9.07
N ASP A 61 18.44 -4.65 -9.52
CA ASP A 61 19.58 -4.15 -10.29
C ASP A 61 20.90 -4.30 -9.53
N GLN A 62 20.93 -3.89 -8.26
CA GLN A 62 22.09 -4.06 -7.37
C GLN A 62 22.51 -5.54 -7.25
N ALA A 63 21.56 -6.44 -7.02
CA ALA A 63 21.83 -7.87 -6.90
C ALA A 63 22.45 -8.45 -8.19
N LEU A 64 21.93 -8.07 -9.36
CA LEU A 64 22.47 -8.52 -10.64
C LEU A 64 23.85 -7.95 -10.92
N ASN A 65 24.10 -6.68 -10.57
CA ASN A 65 25.41 -6.06 -10.68
C ASN A 65 26.45 -6.71 -9.74
N ASN A 66 26.00 -7.27 -8.63
CA ASN A 66 26.84 -8.06 -7.72
C ASN A 66 27.04 -9.52 -8.17
N GLY A 67 26.49 -9.92 -9.33
CA GLY A 67 26.58 -11.28 -9.85
C GLY A 67 25.68 -12.29 -9.15
N GLU A 68 24.65 -11.85 -8.41
CA GLU A 68 23.70 -12.75 -7.78
C GLU A 68 22.80 -13.45 -8.81
N GLY A 69 22.34 -14.66 -8.46
CA GLY A 69 21.47 -15.46 -9.32
C GLY A 69 20.07 -14.84 -9.48
N PHE A 70 19.70 -14.51 -10.73
CA PHE A 70 18.45 -13.81 -11.07
C PHE A 70 17.20 -14.38 -10.39
N ALA A 71 16.95 -15.69 -10.48
CA ALA A 71 15.75 -16.31 -9.93
C ALA A 71 15.68 -16.19 -8.39
N ALA A 72 16.81 -16.38 -7.71
CA ALA A 72 16.91 -16.26 -6.26
C ALA A 72 16.72 -14.82 -5.80
N SER A 73 17.34 -13.85 -6.49
CA SER A 73 17.20 -12.43 -6.19
C SER A 73 15.76 -11.95 -6.41
N VAL A 74 15.11 -12.31 -7.52
CA VAL A 74 13.69 -11.95 -7.76
C VAL A 74 12.79 -12.52 -6.66
N GLN A 75 12.96 -13.78 -6.28
CA GLN A 75 12.16 -14.39 -5.22
C GLN A 75 12.34 -13.67 -3.87
N THR A 76 13.60 -13.44 -3.49
CA THR A 76 13.98 -12.81 -2.21
C THR A 76 13.44 -11.40 -2.12
N TRP A 77 13.73 -10.57 -3.12
CA TRP A 77 13.33 -9.16 -3.11
C TRP A 77 11.82 -9.01 -3.24
N THR A 78 11.14 -9.85 -4.01
CA THR A 78 9.67 -9.80 -4.07
C THR A 78 9.04 -10.07 -2.71
N HIS A 79 9.53 -11.07 -1.98
CA HIS A 79 9.02 -11.38 -0.64
C HIS A 79 9.27 -10.23 0.34
N SER A 80 10.51 -9.69 0.36
CA SER A 80 10.87 -8.57 1.23
C SER A 80 10.02 -7.33 0.98
N ILE A 81 9.85 -6.96 -0.30
CA ILE A 81 9.12 -5.76 -0.71
C ILE A 81 7.63 -5.87 -0.38
N LEU A 82 7.01 -7.04 -0.61
CA LEU A 82 5.62 -7.25 -0.22
C LEU A 82 5.43 -7.17 1.30
N LEU A 83 6.36 -7.71 2.08
CA LEU A 83 6.30 -7.63 3.54
C LEU A 83 6.42 -6.19 4.04
N GLU A 84 7.30 -5.39 3.45
CA GLU A 84 7.45 -3.97 3.78
C GLU A 84 6.21 -3.15 3.40
N PHE A 85 5.63 -3.44 2.22
CA PHE A 85 4.36 -2.84 1.83
C PHE A 85 3.24 -3.21 2.81
N ASP A 86 3.12 -4.48 3.19
CA ASP A 86 2.09 -4.97 4.10
C ASP A 86 2.18 -4.21 5.44
N LYS A 87 3.38 -4.12 6.03
CA LYS A 87 3.62 -3.33 7.25
C LYS A 87 3.24 -1.86 7.11
N GLY A 88 3.72 -1.20 6.04
CA GLY A 88 3.40 0.21 5.82
C GLY A 88 1.90 0.45 5.58
N SER A 89 1.21 -0.51 4.98
CA SER A 89 -0.23 -0.44 4.75
C SER A 89 -1.05 -0.65 6.03
N ASP A 90 -0.57 -1.51 6.93
CA ASP A 90 -1.17 -1.72 8.25
C ASP A 90 -1.02 -0.47 9.13
N ASP A 91 0.14 0.19 9.09
CA ASP A 91 0.37 1.46 9.79
C ASP A 91 -0.53 2.60 9.28
N ALA A 92 -0.91 2.55 8.00
CA ALA A 92 -1.83 3.50 7.38
C ALA A 92 -3.32 3.14 7.59
N SER A 93 -3.63 2.04 8.26
CA SER A 93 -5.00 1.56 8.43
C SER A 93 -5.85 2.52 9.28
N VAL A 94 -7.07 2.78 8.82
CA VAL A 94 -8.05 3.59 9.55
C VAL A 94 -8.99 2.65 10.27
N ARG A 95 -8.82 2.48 11.59
CA ARG A 95 -9.60 1.53 12.41
C ARG A 95 -11.12 1.65 12.25
N GLN A 96 -11.61 2.87 12.04
CA GLN A 96 -13.03 3.17 11.85
C GLN A 96 -13.56 2.73 10.47
N ALA A 97 -12.66 2.42 9.53
CA ALA A 97 -12.99 1.98 8.19
C ALA A 97 -12.48 0.55 7.94
N LYS A 98 -13.18 -0.19 7.09
CA LYS A 98 -12.73 -1.51 6.61
C LYS A 98 -11.96 -1.40 5.30
N TRP A 99 -11.20 -0.31 5.12
CA TRP A 99 -10.42 -0.10 3.91
C TRP A 99 -9.23 -1.06 3.91
N GLY A 100 -9.07 -1.80 2.82
CA GLY A 100 -8.00 -2.78 2.66
C GLY A 100 -7.06 -2.42 1.53
N ALA A 101 -5.77 -2.70 1.71
CA ALA A 101 -4.74 -2.49 0.70
C ALA A 101 -4.53 -3.69 -0.24
N SER A 102 -5.32 -4.78 -0.10
CA SER A 102 -5.13 -6.03 -0.84
C SER A 102 -5.10 -5.84 -2.37
N LYS A 103 -6.03 -5.07 -2.93
CA LYS A 103 -6.03 -4.78 -4.38
C LYS A 103 -4.78 -4.03 -4.83
N VAL A 104 -4.25 -3.16 -3.99
CA VAL A 104 -3.02 -2.40 -4.28
C VAL A 104 -1.80 -3.31 -4.18
N ARG A 105 -1.77 -4.20 -3.18
CA ARG A 105 -0.78 -5.26 -3.01
C ARG A 105 -0.73 -6.20 -4.21
N ASP A 106 -1.89 -6.67 -4.68
CA ASP A 106 -1.98 -7.55 -5.85
C ASP A 106 -1.48 -6.84 -7.11
N LYS A 107 -1.76 -5.54 -7.23
CA LYS A 107 -1.21 -4.72 -8.31
C LYS A 107 0.32 -4.60 -8.21
N LEU A 108 0.85 -4.30 -7.02
CA LEU A 108 2.30 -4.26 -6.77
C LEU A 108 2.96 -5.58 -7.17
N ARG A 109 2.39 -6.73 -6.77
CA ARG A 109 2.92 -8.05 -7.14
C ARG A 109 2.98 -8.23 -8.66
N ARG A 110 1.90 -7.90 -9.38
CA ARG A 110 1.86 -7.99 -10.85
C ARG A 110 2.89 -7.08 -11.52
N ASP A 111 3.08 -5.86 -11.01
CA ASP A 111 4.07 -4.93 -11.55
C ASP A 111 5.51 -5.43 -11.33
N ILE A 112 5.78 -6.03 -10.17
CA ILE A 112 7.04 -6.70 -9.86
C ILE A 112 7.29 -7.85 -10.83
N ASP A 113 6.32 -8.76 -11.00
CA ASP A 113 6.45 -9.91 -11.89
C ASP A 113 6.66 -9.46 -13.36
N SER A 114 5.95 -8.41 -13.79
CA SER A 114 6.12 -7.82 -15.12
C SER A 114 7.50 -7.21 -15.31
N HIS A 115 8.04 -6.52 -14.30
CA HIS A 115 9.38 -5.95 -14.37
C HIS A 115 10.45 -7.03 -14.41
N ALA A 116 10.34 -8.06 -13.56
CA ALA A 116 11.25 -9.19 -13.57
C ALA A 116 11.26 -9.90 -14.94
N LEU A 117 10.09 -10.11 -15.56
CA LEU A 117 10.00 -10.67 -16.91
C LEU A 117 10.72 -9.80 -17.94
N ALA A 118 10.55 -8.48 -17.88
CA ALA A 118 11.23 -7.55 -18.78
C ALA A 118 12.76 -7.61 -18.63
N VAL A 119 13.27 -7.62 -17.40
CA VAL A 119 14.71 -7.73 -17.13
C VAL A 119 15.27 -9.06 -17.64
N ARG A 120 14.56 -10.17 -17.40
CA ARG A 120 14.96 -11.48 -17.92
C ARG A 120 15.07 -11.47 -19.44
N ASN A 121 14.07 -10.93 -20.13
CA ASN A 121 14.06 -10.87 -21.59
C ASN A 121 15.21 -10.01 -22.12
N ALA A 122 15.47 -8.85 -21.50
CA ALA A 122 16.59 -7.99 -21.85
C ALA A 122 17.94 -8.72 -21.71
N LYS A 123 18.14 -9.44 -20.60
CA LYS A 123 19.37 -10.22 -20.38
C LYS A 123 19.56 -11.37 -21.36
N LEU A 124 18.49 -12.05 -21.76
CA LEU A 124 18.58 -13.09 -22.80
C LEU A 124 18.93 -12.51 -24.17
N LEU A 125 18.41 -11.32 -24.50
CA LEU A 125 18.77 -10.62 -25.73
C LEU A 125 20.23 -10.19 -25.74
N GLU A 126 20.74 -9.60 -24.65
CA GLU A 126 22.17 -9.23 -24.50
C GLU A 126 23.10 -10.42 -24.72
N ILE A 127 22.75 -11.59 -24.19
CA ILE A 127 23.51 -12.83 -24.40
C ILE A 127 23.51 -13.19 -25.89
N THR A 128 22.34 -13.22 -26.53
CA THR A 128 22.19 -13.62 -27.93
C THR A 128 22.99 -12.73 -28.88
N THR A 129 22.97 -11.40 -28.68
CA THR A 129 23.70 -10.45 -29.51
C THR A 129 25.22 -10.52 -29.34
N ASN A 130 25.72 -11.02 -28.21
CA ASN A 130 27.16 -11.16 -27.97
C ASN A 130 27.77 -12.41 -28.64
N PHE A 131 26.93 -13.29 -29.19
CA PHE A 131 27.35 -14.52 -29.89
C PHE A 131 27.13 -14.46 -31.42
N GLU A 132 26.63 -13.34 -31.95
CA GLU A 132 26.58 -13.03 -33.39
C GLU A 132 27.80 -12.21 -33.81
#